data_AF-A0A7S1X7V3-F1
#
_entry.id   AF-A0A7S1X7V3-F1
#
_cell.length_a   1.000
_cell.length_b   1.000
_cell.length_c   1.000
_cell.angle_alpha   90.00
_cell.angle_beta   90.00
_cell.angle_gamma   90.00
#
_symmetry.space_group_name_H-M   'P 1'
#
loop_
_entity.id
_entity.type
_entity.pdbx_description
1 polymer ?
#
loop_
_entity_poly.entity_id
_entity_poly.type
_entity_poly.pdbx_seq_one_letter_code
_entity_poly.pdbx_strand_id
1 'polypeptide(L)'
;MIARLLEFMETFLGKNADTSDLPMKLPVKPLWNFDERGPLYWLLYVAHEFQTERDWMPDDFESEEQFPRMQCLEFVQAVRTKWMENQCWRPYRFFLDYSLGEQLLEELQEILERLGGDVADTLDEEGVTHHVIPFGSAGDPDDGNQYLRSLERADGKSRVHWWYLPDSYDEWIPDKLAPENLEPDHLPTKPWQVYVKYLYDSDKYNEWMNPIDYEPEEAVEAGIGDASRAGGAGRIGSRKRQREVPEGAEIIPGRDTV
;
A
#
# COMPACT_ATOMS: atom_id res chain seq x y z
N MET A 1 8.15 -3.86 -18.67
CA MET A 1 7.14 -4.83 -18.18
C MET A 1 6.53 -4.39 -16.86
N ILE A 2 7.31 -4.19 -15.78
CA ILE A 2 6.75 -3.81 -14.47
C ILE A 2 5.93 -2.51 -14.56
N ALA A 3 6.46 -1.45 -15.16
CA ALA A 3 5.72 -0.20 -15.37
C ALA A 3 4.35 -0.44 -16.04
N ARG A 4 4.30 -1.22 -17.12
CA ARG A 4 3.05 -1.59 -17.82
C ARG A 4 2.09 -2.40 -16.96
N LEU A 5 2.61 -3.31 -16.13
CA LEU A 5 1.79 -4.04 -15.16
C LEU A 5 1.16 -3.07 -14.15
N LEU A 6 1.92 -2.11 -13.63
CA LEU A 6 1.40 -1.10 -12.69
C LEU A 6 0.35 -0.20 -13.35
N GLU A 7 0.59 0.24 -14.59
CA GLU A 7 -0.38 1.01 -15.38
C GLU A 7 -1.66 0.21 -15.68
N PHE A 8 -1.52 -1.07 -16.06
CA PHE A 8 -2.65 -1.98 -16.25
C PHE A 8 -3.47 -2.15 -14.97
N MET A 9 -2.80 -2.40 -13.85
CA MET A 9 -3.46 -2.53 -12.55
C MET A 9 -4.17 -1.24 -12.16
N GLU A 10 -3.57 -0.07 -12.33
CA GLU A 10 -4.25 1.19 -12.00
C GLU A 10 -5.45 1.46 -12.93
N THR A 11 -5.33 1.13 -14.21
CA THR A 11 -6.39 1.36 -15.21
C THR A 11 -7.59 0.45 -15.03
N PHE A 12 -7.37 -0.84 -14.78
CA PHE A 12 -8.42 -1.87 -14.77
C PHE A 12 -8.77 -2.39 -13.38
N LEU A 13 -7.92 -2.16 -12.38
CA LEU A 13 -8.11 -2.61 -11.01
C LEU A 13 -7.99 -1.47 -9.99
N GLY A 14 -7.70 -0.24 -10.41
CA GLY A 14 -7.52 0.92 -9.52
C GLY A 14 -8.83 1.61 -9.18
N LYS A 15 -8.71 2.76 -8.50
CA LYS A 15 -9.85 3.50 -7.92
C LYS A 15 -10.96 3.93 -8.88
N ASN A 16 -10.64 4.01 -10.17
CA ASN A 16 -11.58 4.47 -11.21
C ASN A 16 -12.18 3.29 -12.00
N ALA A 17 -11.77 2.06 -11.69
CA ALA A 17 -12.28 0.85 -12.32
C ALA A 17 -13.46 0.27 -11.54
N ASP A 18 -14.30 -0.51 -12.20
CA ASP A 18 -15.29 -1.35 -11.53
C ASP A 18 -14.61 -2.64 -11.05
N THR A 19 -14.32 -2.70 -9.75
CA THR A 19 -13.57 -3.78 -9.12
C THR A 19 -14.46 -4.77 -8.36
N SER A 20 -15.79 -4.64 -8.46
CA SER A 20 -16.75 -5.39 -7.65
C SER A 20 -16.56 -6.92 -7.75
N ASP A 21 -16.20 -7.41 -8.94
CA ASP A 21 -15.94 -8.84 -9.22
C ASP A 21 -14.48 -9.13 -9.57
N LEU A 22 -13.57 -8.17 -9.33
CA LEU A 22 -12.17 -8.27 -9.70
C LEU A 22 -11.27 -8.41 -8.48
N PRO A 23 -10.14 -9.10 -8.60
CA PRO A 23 -9.20 -9.19 -7.49
C PRO A 23 -8.61 -7.81 -7.14
N MET A 24 -8.14 -7.68 -5.91
CA MET A 24 -7.28 -6.57 -5.49
C MET A 24 -6.07 -6.41 -6.42
N LYS A 25 -5.44 -5.24 -6.46
CA LYS A 25 -4.11 -5.08 -7.09
C LYS A 25 -3.06 -5.95 -6.40
N LEU A 26 -1.95 -6.22 -7.09
CA LEU A 26 -0.76 -6.75 -6.41
C LEU A 26 -0.15 -5.63 -5.57
N PRO A 27 0.29 -5.91 -4.33
CA PRO A 27 1.04 -4.92 -3.57
C PRO A 27 2.37 -4.61 -4.28
N VAL A 28 2.72 -3.33 -4.35
CA VAL A 28 3.95 -2.88 -5.04
C VAL A 28 5.19 -3.04 -4.18
N LYS A 29 5.06 -2.95 -2.85
CA LYS A 29 6.19 -3.14 -1.90
C LYS A 29 7.05 -4.38 -2.17
N PRO A 30 6.48 -5.58 -2.37
CA PRO A 30 7.25 -6.78 -2.72
C PRO A 30 8.08 -6.67 -4.01
N LEU A 31 7.70 -5.83 -4.98
CA LEU A 31 8.45 -5.65 -6.23
C LEU A 31 9.82 -5.02 -6.04
N TRP A 32 10.04 -4.38 -4.89
CA TRP A 32 11.32 -3.79 -4.49
C TRP A 32 12.26 -4.77 -3.78
N ASN A 33 11.84 -6.02 -3.58
CA ASN A 33 12.70 -7.06 -3.05
C ASN A 33 13.45 -7.76 -4.21
N PHE A 34 14.77 -7.59 -4.22
CA PHE A 34 15.69 -8.15 -5.23
C PHE A 34 16.43 -9.40 -4.73
N ASP A 35 15.96 -10.04 -3.66
CA ASP A 35 16.56 -11.27 -3.14
C ASP A 35 16.43 -12.41 -4.15
N GLU A 36 17.38 -13.35 -4.08
CA GLU A 36 17.33 -14.56 -4.89
C GLU A 36 16.03 -15.34 -4.60
N ARG A 37 15.21 -15.56 -5.64
CA ARG A 37 13.87 -16.19 -5.53
C ARG A 37 12.85 -15.40 -4.70
N GLY A 38 13.04 -14.08 -4.59
CA GLY A 38 12.06 -13.16 -4.02
C GLY A 38 10.83 -12.91 -4.93
N PRO A 39 9.96 -11.97 -4.54
CA PRO A 39 8.72 -11.66 -5.27
C PRO A 39 8.95 -11.33 -6.76
N LEU A 40 10.01 -10.54 -7.05
CA LEU A 40 10.33 -10.16 -8.43
C LEU A 40 10.73 -11.37 -9.29
N TYR A 41 11.48 -12.32 -8.74
CA TYR A 41 11.82 -13.57 -9.44
C TYR A 41 10.56 -14.34 -9.82
N TRP A 42 9.63 -14.54 -8.88
CA TRP A 42 8.41 -15.30 -9.14
C TRP A 42 7.47 -14.60 -10.11
N LEU A 43 7.43 -13.27 -10.12
CA LEU A 43 6.71 -12.50 -11.12
C LEU A 43 7.29 -12.74 -12.53
N LEU A 44 8.62 -12.66 -12.67
CA LEU A 44 9.30 -12.93 -13.94
C LEU A 44 9.16 -14.39 -14.38
N TYR A 45 9.13 -15.33 -13.43
CA TYR A 45 8.90 -16.75 -13.67
C TYR A 45 7.51 -16.98 -14.29
N VAL A 46 6.45 -16.40 -13.70
CA VAL A 46 5.09 -16.47 -14.27
C VAL A 46 5.03 -15.81 -15.65
N ALA A 47 5.73 -14.69 -15.85
CA ALA A 47 5.79 -14.03 -17.16
C ALA A 47 6.40 -14.94 -18.21
N HIS A 48 7.47 -15.66 -17.86
CA HIS A 48 8.08 -16.65 -18.73
C HIS A 48 7.12 -17.80 -19.06
N GLU A 49 6.43 -18.36 -18.06
CA GLU A 49 5.43 -19.43 -18.29
C GLU A 49 4.34 -18.96 -19.27
N PHE A 50 3.76 -17.78 -19.04
CA PHE A 50 2.73 -17.19 -19.92
C PHE A 50 3.25 -16.99 -21.34
N GLN A 51 4.47 -16.48 -21.53
CA GLN A 51 5.06 -16.31 -22.86
C GLN A 51 5.35 -17.63 -23.59
N THR A 52 5.62 -18.71 -22.85
CA THR A 52 5.93 -20.01 -23.44
C THR A 52 4.70 -20.86 -23.73
N GLU A 53 3.68 -20.76 -22.89
CA GLU A 53 2.50 -21.63 -22.93
C GLU A 53 1.29 -20.96 -23.58
N ARG A 54 1.33 -19.63 -23.74
CA ARG A 54 0.22 -18.81 -24.25
C ARG A 54 0.73 -17.86 -25.33
N ASP A 55 -0.19 -17.37 -26.15
CA ASP A 55 0.06 -16.23 -27.03
C ASP A 55 -0.10 -14.95 -26.19
N TRP A 56 0.87 -14.71 -25.30
CA TRP A 56 0.90 -13.58 -24.38
C TRP A 56 2.24 -12.85 -24.43
N MET A 57 2.19 -11.52 -24.42
CA MET A 57 3.35 -10.64 -24.43
C MET A 57 3.18 -9.49 -23.42
N PRO A 58 4.28 -8.90 -22.90
CA PRO A 58 4.21 -7.71 -22.05
C PRO A 58 3.51 -6.48 -22.65
N ASP A 59 3.31 -6.43 -23.96
CA ASP A 59 2.54 -5.37 -24.63
C ASP A 59 1.02 -5.57 -24.46
N ASP A 60 0.56 -6.79 -24.11
CA ASP A 60 -0.86 -7.08 -23.87
C ASP A 60 -1.45 -6.31 -22.69
N PHE A 61 -0.61 -5.86 -21.75
CA PHE A 61 -1.02 -4.95 -20.67
C PHE A 61 -1.58 -3.62 -21.17
N GLU A 62 -1.17 -3.18 -22.36
CA GLU A 62 -1.61 -1.93 -22.98
C GLU A 62 -2.85 -2.16 -23.89
N SER A 63 -3.30 -3.40 -24.05
CA SER A 63 -4.39 -3.75 -24.95
C SER A 63 -5.77 -3.41 -24.35
N GLU A 64 -6.59 -2.74 -25.14
CA GLU A 64 -8.00 -2.50 -24.80
C GLU A 64 -8.90 -3.70 -25.08
N GLU A 65 -8.41 -4.70 -25.83
CA GLU A 65 -9.20 -5.86 -26.23
C GLU A 65 -9.52 -6.78 -25.03
N GLN A 66 -10.71 -7.38 -25.04
CA GLN A 66 -11.18 -8.21 -23.93
C GLN A 66 -10.30 -9.43 -23.67
N PHE A 67 -9.85 -10.11 -24.73
CA PHE A 67 -9.09 -11.36 -24.59
C PHE A 67 -7.69 -11.14 -23.96
N PRO A 68 -6.83 -10.24 -24.47
CA PRO A 68 -5.58 -9.86 -23.80
C PRO A 68 -5.78 -9.38 -22.36
N ARG A 69 -6.84 -8.60 -22.11
CA ARG A 69 -7.18 -8.15 -20.76
C ARG A 69 -7.47 -9.29 -19.79
N MET A 70 -8.27 -10.29 -20.21
CA MET A 70 -8.51 -11.48 -19.38
C MET A 70 -7.21 -12.23 -19.08
N GLN A 71 -6.31 -12.38 -20.07
CA GLN A 71 -5.00 -13.00 -19.83
C GLN A 71 -4.17 -12.21 -18.82
N CYS A 72 -4.22 -10.88 -18.84
CA CYS A 72 -3.51 -10.03 -17.87
C CYS A 72 -4.10 -10.14 -16.44
N LEU A 73 -5.43 -10.29 -16.31
CA LEU A 73 -6.06 -10.58 -15.01
C LEU A 73 -5.65 -11.96 -14.48
N GLU A 74 -5.63 -12.98 -15.33
CA GLU A 74 -5.13 -14.31 -14.98
C GLU A 74 -3.65 -14.28 -14.61
N PHE A 75 -2.84 -13.47 -15.29
CA PHE A 75 -1.44 -13.24 -14.96
C PHE A 75 -1.29 -12.66 -13.55
N VAL A 76 -2.03 -11.60 -13.21
CA VAL A 76 -2.03 -11.00 -11.87
C VAL A 76 -2.37 -12.04 -10.80
N GLN A 77 -3.39 -12.87 -11.04
CA GLN A 77 -3.80 -13.91 -10.11
C GLN A 77 -2.75 -15.04 -9.98
N ALA A 78 -2.09 -15.42 -11.08
CA ALA A 78 -1.02 -16.40 -11.08
C ALA A 78 0.21 -15.90 -10.30
N VAL A 79 0.59 -14.63 -10.47
CA VAL A 79 1.65 -13.99 -9.68
C VAL A 79 1.32 -14.00 -8.19
N ARG A 80 0.11 -13.59 -7.80
CA ARG A 80 -0.33 -13.63 -6.39
C ARG A 80 -0.23 -15.04 -5.81
N THR A 81 -0.69 -16.04 -6.56
CA THR A 81 -0.63 -17.45 -6.16
C THR A 81 0.81 -17.89 -5.93
N LYS A 82 1.73 -17.58 -6.85
CA LYS A 82 3.16 -17.90 -6.70
C LYS A 82 3.80 -17.18 -5.52
N TRP A 83 3.43 -15.94 -5.25
CA TRP A 83 3.93 -15.21 -4.09
C TRP A 83 3.49 -15.86 -2.78
N MET A 84 2.24 -16.31 -2.67
CA MET A 84 1.75 -17.03 -1.48
C MET A 84 2.42 -18.39 -1.30
N GLU A 85 2.50 -19.20 -2.36
CA GLU A 85 3.17 -20.52 -2.36
C GLU A 85 4.62 -20.44 -1.87
N ASN A 86 5.32 -19.37 -2.25
CA ASN A 86 6.73 -19.16 -1.94
C ASN A 86 6.96 -18.18 -0.77
N GLN A 87 5.93 -17.86 0.00
CA GLN A 87 6.00 -17.00 1.19
C GLN A 87 6.60 -15.60 0.93
N CYS A 88 6.54 -15.14 -0.32
CA CYS A 88 6.93 -13.79 -0.75
C CYS A 88 5.88 -12.74 -0.38
N TRP A 89 4.65 -13.19 -0.15
CA TRP A 89 3.55 -12.37 0.37
C TRP A 89 2.56 -13.26 1.11
N ARG A 90 1.83 -12.69 2.08
CA ARG A 90 0.75 -13.37 2.80
C ARG A 90 -0.44 -12.42 2.95
N PRO A 91 -1.68 -12.93 2.92
CA PRO A 91 -2.85 -12.13 3.26
C PRO A 91 -2.71 -11.48 4.64
N TYR A 92 -3.26 -10.29 4.79
CA TYR A 92 -3.27 -9.57 6.06
C TYR A 92 -4.40 -10.08 6.95
N ARG A 93 -4.09 -10.29 8.23
CA ARG A 93 -5.04 -10.67 9.26
C ARG A 93 -5.31 -9.48 10.19
N PHE A 94 -6.56 -9.18 10.44
CA PHE A 94 -7.04 -7.97 11.10
C PHE A 94 -7.81 -8.30 12.37
N PHE A 95 -7.53 -7.59 13.45
CA PHE A 95 -8.41 -7.51 14.60
C PHE A 95 -9.20 -6.19 14.51
N LEU A 96 -10.53 -6.27 14.47
CA LEU A 96 -11.41 -5.10 14.48
C LEU A 96 -11.81 -4.78 15.91
N ASP A 97 -11.48 -3.58 16.40
CA ASP A 97 -11.73 -3.22 17.79
C ASP A 97 -13.24 -3.17 18.11
N TYR A 98 -13.65 -3.78 19.23
CA TYR A 98 -15.07 -3.80 19.61
C TYR A 98 -15.68 -2.40 19.83
N SER A 99 -14.85 -1.38 20.06
CA SER A 99 -15.32 0.01 20.19
C SER A 99 -15.86 0.63 18.88
N LEU A 100 -15.70 -0.05 17.74
CA LEU A 100 -16.25 0.36 16.44
C LEU A 100 -17.78 0.31 16.39
N GLY A 101 -18.40 -0.58 17.19
CA GLY A 101 -19.85 -0.83 17.16
C GLY A 101 -20.27 -1.78 16.03
N GLU A 102 -21.37 -2.49 16.24
CA GLU A 102 -21.80 -3.62 15.39
C GLU A 102 -21.98 -3.27 13.91
N GLN A 103 -22.66 -2.15 13.61
CA GLN A 103 -22.91 -1.74 12.23
C GLN A 103 -21.62 -1.47 11.45
N LEU A 104 -20.64 -0.83 12.09
CA LEU A 104 -19.35 -0.54 11.45
C LEU A 104 -18.50 -1.81 11.33
N LEU A 105 -18.58 -2.73 12.29
CA LEU A 105 -17.91 -4.02 12.20
C LEU A 105 -18.40 -4.82 10.99
N GLU A 106 -19.71 -4.88 10.76
CA GLU A 106 -20.30 -5.57 9.59
C GLU A 106 -19.78 -4.96 8.28
N GLU A 107 -19.81 -3.63 8.15
CA GLU A 107 -19.31 -2.91 6.98
C GLU A 107 -17.81 -3.16 6.71
N LEU A 108 -16.99 -3.11 7.76
CA LEU A 108 -15.55 -3.34 7.64
C LEU A 108 -15.21 -4.80 7.33
N GLN A 109 -16.00 -5.76 7.80
CA GLN A 109 -15.86 -7.17 7.42
C GLN A 109 -16.15 -7.38 5.94
N GLU A 110 -17.18 -6.74 5.38
CA GLU A 110 -17.46 -6.80 3.94
C GLU A 110 -16.31 -6.20 3.10
N ILE A 111 -15.70 -5.09 3.56
CA ILE A 111 -14.51 -4.51 2.93
C ILE A 111 -13.34 -5.51 2.96
N LEU A 112 -13.08 -6.11 4.12
CA LEU A 112 -11.98 -7.08 4.26
C LEU A 112 -12.18 -8.31 3.38
N GLU A 113 -13.41 -8.82 3.26
CA GLU A 113 -13.74 -9.93 2.37
C GLU A 113 -13.42 -9.58 0.91
N ARG A 114 -13.84 -8.39 0.43
CA ARG A 114 -13.52 -7.92 -0.93
C ARG A 114 -12.01 -7.80 -1.18
N LEU A 115 -11.27 -7.30 -0.20
CA LEU A 115 -9.82 -7.12 -0.29
C LEU A 115 -9.03 -8.42 -0.07
N GLY A 116 -9.69 -9.53 0.26
CA GLY A 116 -9.04 -10.80 0.60
C GLY A 116 -8.25 -10.75 1.91
N GLY A 117 -8.65 -9.89 2.83
CA GLY A 117 -8.18 -9.86 4.21
C GLY A 117 -8.88 -10.91 5.07
N ASP A 118 -8.27 -11.24 6.20
CA ASP A 118 -8.76 -12.22 7.16
C ASP A 118 -9.05 -11.55 8.51
N VAL A 119 -10.06 -12.01 9.25
CA VAL A 119 -10.48 -11.41 10.53
C VAL A 119 -10.14 -12.35 11.67
N ALA A 120 -9.46 -11.81 12.69
CA ALA A 120 -9.19 -12.49 13.95
C ALA A 120 -10.24 -12.12 15.00
N ASP A 121 -10.52 -13.07 15.90
CA ASP A 121 -11.42 -12.84 17.03
C ASP A 121 -10.75 -12.00 18.12
N THR A 122 -9.43 -12.16 18.31
CA THR A 122 -8.62 -11.41 19.28
C THR A 122 -7.30 -10.87 18.71
N LEU A 123 -6.76 -9.82 19.35
CA LEU A 123 -5.52 -9.17 18.94
C LEU A 123 -4.26 -10.04 19.10
N ASP A 124 -4.29 -11.00 20.03
CA ASP A 124 -3.16 -11.87 20.36
C ASP A 124 -3.09 -13.16 19.53
N GLU A 125 -4.02 -13.36 18.60
CA GLU A 125 -3.96 -14.46 17.66
C GLU A 125 -2.71 -14.41 16.78
N GLU A 126 -2.19 -15.60 16.45
CA GLU A 126 -1.00 -15.72 15.62
C GLU A 126 -1.24 -15.12 14.22
N GLY A 127 -0.28 -14.32 13.77
CA GLY A 127 -0.32 -13.73 12.42
C GLY A 127 -1.23 -12.51 12.29
N VAL A 128 -1.84 -12.00 13.37
CA VAL A 128 -2.51 -10.70 13.34
C VAL A 128 -1.50 -9.63 12.94
N THR A 129 -1.83 -8.88 11.90
CA THR A 129 -0.98 -7.86 11.29
C THR A 129 -1.47 -6.46 11.58
N HIS A 130 -2.78 -6.29 11.82
CA HIS A 130 -3.41 -4.99 11.98
C HIS A 130 -4.46 -5.01 13.10
N HIS A 131 -4.53 -3.94 13.87
CA HIS A 131 -5.57 -3.60 14.85
C HIS A 131 -6.28 -2.35 14.36
N VAL A 132 -7.55 -2.48 13.96
CA VAL A 132 -8.33 -1.37 13.40
C VAL A 132 -9.14 -0.73 14.52
N ILE A 133 -8.96 0.57 14.72
CA ILE A 133 -9.62 1.36 15.77
C ILE A 133 -10.48 2.49 15.20
N PRO A 134 -11.54 2.93 15.92
CA PRO A 134 -12.30 4.11 15.52
C PRO A 134 -11.44 5.38 15.58
N PHE A 135 -11.92 6.45 14.96
CA PHE A 135 -11.33 7.77 15.16
C PHE A 135 -11.40 8.18 16.63
N GLY A 136 -10.40 8.96 17.06
CA GLY A 136 -10.39 9.58 18.38
C GLY A 136 -11.48 10.65 18.52
N SER A 137 -11.54 11.30 19.69
CA SER A 137 -12.51 12.37 19.96
C SER A 137 -12.38 13.59 19.04
N ALA A 138 -11.22 13.77 18.41
CA ALA A 138 -10.96 14.82 17.42
C ALA A 138 -11.51 14.51 16.02
N GLY A 139 -11.97 13.27 15.78
CA GLY A 139 -12.41 12.81 14.46
C GLY A 139 -11.26 12.35 13.56
N ASP A 140 -11.49 12.38 12.26
CA ASP A 140 -10.50 12.00 11.23
C ASP A 140 -9.29 12.96 11.27
N PRO A 141 -8.05 12.46 11.42
CA PRO A 141 -6.85 13.29 11.41
C PRO A 141 -6.50 13.87 10.03
N ASP A 142 -7.11 13.36 8.95
CA ASP A 142 -6.95 13.88 7.59
C ASP A 142 -7.59 15.27 7.47
N ASP A 143 -6.78 16.29 7.20
CA ASP A 143 -7.22 17.67 7.01
C ASP A 143 -7.52 18.02 5.54
N GLY A 144 -7.45 17.03 4.65
CA GLY A 144 -7.70 17.16 3.22
C GLY A 144 -6.57 17.81 2.43
N ASN A 145 -5.49 18.25 3.09
CA ASN A 145 -4.29 18.69 2.37
C ASN A 145 -3.42 17.49 2.00
N GLN A 146 -2.69 17.64 0.91
CA GLN A 146 -1.73 16.65 0.49
C GLN A 146 -0.39 16.86 1.19
N TYR A 147 0.23 15.76 1.59
CA TYR A 147 1.56 15.73 2.20
C TYR A 147 2.40 14.64 1.54
N LEU A 148 3.72 14.76 1.62
CA LEU A 148 4.64 13.72 1.20
C LEU A 148 5.85 13.58 2.13
N ARG A 149 6.46 12.39 2.12
CA ARG A 149 7.72 12.11 2.82
C ARG A 149 8.73 11.49 1.85
N SER A 150 10.02 11.74 2.09
CA SER A 150 11.09 11.14 1.30
C SER A 150 11.47 9.79 1.89
N LEU A 151 11.44 8.74 1.09
CA LEU A 151 11.81 7.38 1.51
C LEU A 151 13.31 7.15 1.35
N GLU A 152 13.86 7.52 0.19
CA GLU A 152 15.27 7.34 -0.15
C GLU A 152 15.73 8.33 -1.22
N ARG A 153 17.05 8.35 -1.47
CA ARG A 153 17.70 9.30 -2.37
C ARG A 153 18.74 8.61 -3.22
N ALA A 154 18.67 8.81 -4.53
CA ALA A 154 19.59 8.24 -5.51
C ALA A 154 19.67 9.15 -6.74
N ASP A 155 20.89 9.35 -7.26
CA ASP A 155 21.14 10.02 -8.55
C ASP A 155 20.47 11.40 -8.72
N GLY A 156 20.42 12.20 -7.65
CA GLY A 156 19.81 13.54 -7.67
C GLY A 156 18.27 13.54 -7.70
N LYS A 157 17.67 12.38 -7.46
CA LYS A 157 16.23 12.19 -7.25
C LYS A 157 15.97 11.58 -5.87
N SER A 158 14.76 11.83 -5.38
CA SER A 158 14.24 11.26 -4.15
C SER A 158 12.98 10.48 -4.45
N ARG A 159 12.91 9.23 -3.95
CA ARG A 159 11.66 8.49 -3.97
C ARG A 159 10.79 9.01 -2.84
N VAL A 160 9.58 9.42 -3.16
CA VAL A 160 8.65 10.00 -2.18
C VAL A 160 7.40 9.16 -2.08
N HIS A 161 6.83 9.14 -0.87
CA HIS A 161 5.53 8.58 -0.59
C HIS A 161 4.53 9.70 -0.34
N TRP A 162 3.39 9.64 -1.02
CA TRP A 162 2.29 10.58 -0.89
C TRP A 162 1.32 10.08 0.17
N TRP A 163 1.08 10.89 1.19
CA TRP A 163 0.21 10.51 2.30
C TRP A 163 -1.20 10.18 1.82
N TYR A 164 -1.77 9.12 2.41
CA TYR A 164 -3.10 8.59 2.09
C TYR A 164 -3.26 8.14 0.63
N LEU A 165 -2.14 7.90 -0.07
CA LEU A 165 -2.09 7.18 -1.33
C LEU A 165 -1.36 5.84 -1.11
N PRO A 166 -1.71 4.78 -1.86
CA PRO A 166 -1.02 3.51 -1.72
C PRO A 166 0.42 3.61 -2.27
N ASP A 167 1.28 2.67 -1.87
CA ASP A 167 2.70 2.67 -2.28
C ASP A 167 2.90 2.56 -3.80
N SER A 168 1.88 2.13 -4.56
CA SER A 168 1.89 2.17 -6.03
C SER A 168 1.94 3.58 -6.63
N TYR A 169 1.74 4.61 -5.82
CA TYR A 169 1.82 6.02 -6.20
C TYR A 169 3.17 6.65 -5.80
N ASP A 170 4.08 5.89 -5.18
CA ASP A 170 5.42 6.37 -4.86
C ASP A 170 6.19 6.73 -6.13
N GLU A 171 6.84 7.88 -6.17
CA GLU A 171 7.53 8.35 -7.38
C GLU A 171 8.92 8.92 -7.10
N TRP A 172 9.80 8.85 -8.10
CA TRP A 172 11.10 9.51 -8.07
C TRP A 172 10.98 10.95 -8.59
N ILE A 173 11.01 11.93 -7.67
CA ILE A 173 11.01 13.35 -8.01
C ILE A 173 12.42 13.96 -7.90
N PRO A 174 12.71 15.07 -8.59
CA PRO A 174 13.96 15.80 -8.40
C PRO A 174 14.16 16.18 -6.92
N ASP A 175 15.39 16.00 -6.43
CA ASP A 175 15.79 16.23 -5.05
C ASP A 175 15.36 17.58 -4.43
N LYS A 176 15.36 18.62 -5.27
CA LYS A 176 14.97 19.98 -4.89
C LYS A 176 13.47 20.15 -4.61
N LEU A 177 12.64 19.18 -5.01
CA LEU A 177 11.19 19.16 -4.82
C LEU A 177 10.78 18.18 -3.71
N ALA A 178 11.73 17.51 -3.07
CA ALA A 178 11.46 16.55 -2.01
C ALA A 178 11.83 17.13 -0.64
N PRO A 179 11.12 16.75 0.44
CA PRO A 179 11.56 16.98 1.80
C PRO A 179 13.03 16.59 2.00
N GLU A 180 13.76 17.38 2.79
CA GLU A 180 15.18 17.12 3.04
C GLU A 180 15.40 15.89 3.93
N ASN A 181 14.48 15.64 4.86
CA ASN A 181 14.57 14.54 5.80
C ASN A 181 14.06 13.24 5.19
N LEU A 182 14.88 12.20 5.24
CA LEU A 182 14.45 10.84 4.91
C LEU A 182 13.63 10.27 6.08
N GLU A 183 12.45 9.76 5.75
CA GLU A 183 11.52 9.06 6.63
C GLU A 183 11.13 7.73 5.94
N PRO A 184 12.06 6.75 5.86
CA PRO A 184 11.76 5.47 5.25
C PRO A 184 10.71 4.71 6.06
N ASP A 185 10.02 3.80 5.40
CA ASP A 185 9.11 2.88 6.08
C ASP A 185 9.87 2.01 7.09
N HIS A 186 9.18 1.65 8.17
CA HIS A 186 9.69 0.78 9.21
C HIS A 186 8.83 -0.48 9.31
N LEU A 187 9.46 -1.58 9.73
CA LEU A 187 8.74 -2.80 10.03
C LEU A 187 8.12 -2.69 11.42
N PRO A 188 6.86 -3.10 11.61
CA PRO A 188 6.25 -3.00 12.91
C PRO A 188 6.76 -4.14 13.81
N THR A 189 6.94 -3.87 15.10
CA THR A 189 7.30 -4.90 16.09
C THR A 189 6.09 -5.60 16.70
N LYS A 190 4.89 -5.10 16.39
CA LYS A 190 3.56 -5.53 16.86
C LYS A 190 2.58 -5.38 15.69
N PRO A 191 1.33 -5.87 15.77
CA PRO A 191 0.33 -5.49 14.79
C PRO A 191 0.23 -3.97 14.64
N TRP A 192 0.12 -3.47 13.41
CA TRP A 192 -0.10 -2.05 13.14
C TRP A 192 -1.42 -1.61 13.78
N GLN A 193 -1.40 -0.57 14.60
CA GLN A 193 -2.64 0.02 15.07
C GLN A 193 -3.03 1.15 14.11
N VAL A 194 -4.17 1.03 13.43
CA VAL A 194 -4.58 1.97 12.38
C VAL A 194 -6.02 2.41 12.55
N TYR A 195 -6.33 3.64 12.13
CA TYR A 195 -7.71 4.10 12.06
C TYR A 195 -8.51 3.36 10.98
N VAL A 196 -9.84 3.29 11.14
CA VAL A 196 -10.80 2.75 10.16
C VAL A 196 -10.59 3.25 8.73
N LYS A 197 -10.11 4.49 8.58
CA LYS A 197 -9.80 5.11 7.28
C LYS A 197 -8.83 4.26 6.44
N TYR A 198 -7.93 3.50 7.07
CA TYR A 198 -7.04 2.58 6.37
C TYR A 198 -7.80 1.60 5.48
N LEU A 199 -8.89 1.01 6.00
CA LEU A 199 -9.71 0.05 5.25
C LEU A 199 -10.55 0.75 4.18
N TYR A 200 -11.11 1.92 4.48
CA TYR A 200 -11.87 2.70 3.50
C TYR A 200 -11.03 3.13 2.31
N ASP A 201 -9.83 3.63 2.56
CA ASP A 201 -8.93 3.99 1.48
C ASP A 201 -8.41 2.74 0.77
N SER A 202 -8.14 1.63 1.49
CA SER A 202 -7.73 0.38 0.84
C SER A 202 -8.78 -0.15 -0.13
N ASP A 203 -10.07 -0.10 0.24
CA ASP A 203 -11.21 -0.47 -0.61
C ASP A 203 -11.30 0.48 -1.81
N LYS A 204 -11.22 1.80 -1.57
CA LYS A 204 -11.25 2.83 -2.60
C LYS A 204 -10.17 2.65 -3.66
N TYR A 205 -8.95 2.34 -3.25
CA TYR A 205 -7.82 2.16 -4.18
C TYR A 205 -7.68 0.72 -4.68
N ASN A 206 -8.46 -0.22 -4.14
CA ASN A 206 -8.35 -1.66 -4.37
C ASN A 206 -6.89 -2.14 -4.18
N GLU A 207 -6.27 -1.66 -3.11
CA GLU A 207 -4.87 -1.92 -2.72
C GLU A 207 -4.71 -1.67 -1.22
N TRP A 208 -3.88 -2.47 -0.54
CA TRP A 208 -3.52 -2.15 0.84
C TRP A 208 -2.75 -0.83 0.92
N MET A 209 -3.25 0.09 1.73
CA MET A 209 -2.59 1.38 1.97
C MET A 209 -1.29 1.22 2.77
N ASN A 210 -0.51 2.29 2.87
CA ASN A 210 0.64 2.32 3.79
C ASN A 210 0.15 2.55 5.23
N PRO A 211 0.33 1.58 6.16
CA PRO A 211 -0.24 1.68 7.50
C PRO A 211 0.32 2.85 8.32
N ILE A 212 1.55 3.30 8.03
CA ILE A 212 2.21 4.43 8.74
C ILE A 212 1.39 5.72 8.65
N ASP A 213 0.61 5.89 7.58
CA ASP A 213 -0.22 7.09 7.38
C ASP A 213 -1.44 7.13 8.31
N TYR A 214 -1.84 5.97 8.83
CA TYR A 214 -3.09 5.77 9.56
C TYR A 214 -2.88 5.46 11.04
N GLU A 215 -1.63 5.45 11.52
CA GLU A 215 -1.33 5.20 12.93
C GLU A 215 -1.76 6.38 13.81
N PRO A 216 -2.34 6.10 15.00
CA PRO A 216 -2.53 7.14 16.01
C PRO A 216 -1.18 7.60 16.55
N GLU A 217 -1.07 8.87 16.93
CA GLU A 217 0.18 9.47 17.43
C GLU A 217 0.79 8.70 18.62
N GLU A 218 -0.08 8.19 19.49
CA GLU A 218 0.28 7.43 20.68
C GLU A 218 0.95 6.08 20.33
N ALA A 219 0.54 5.44 19.23
CA ALA A 219 1.16 4.21 18.74
C ALA A 219 2.56 4.48 18.16
N VAL A 220 2.72 5.60 17.45
CA VAL A 220 4.02 6.05 16.92
C VAL A 220 5.01 6.29 18.07
N GLU A 221 4.58 6.92 19.17
CA GLU A 221 5.43 7.13 20.34
C GLU A 221 5.77 5.83 21.08
N ALA A 222 4.85 4.86 21.14
CA ALA A 222 5.09 3.56 21.74
C ALA A 222 6.06 2.69 20.92
N GLY A 223 6.02 2.79 19.58
CA GLY A 223 6.95 2.11 18.67
C GLY A 223 8.36 2.73 18.67
N ILE A 224 8.45 4.06 18.77
CA ILE A 224 9.73 4.80 18.86
C ILE A 224 10.31 4.78 20.29
N GLY A 225 9.46 4.52 21.30
CA GLY A 225 9.81 4.52 22.72
C GLY A 225 10.88 3.51 23.14
N ASP A 226 11.17 2.51 22.30
CA ASP A 226 12.29 1.57 22.48
C ASP A 226 13.60 2.06 21.83
N ALA A 227 13.56 3.11 21.01
CA ALA A 227 14.72 3.62 20.26
C ALA A 227 15.17 5.05 20.63
N SER A 228 14.34 5.93 21.19
CA SER A 228 14.84 7.21 21.73
C SER A 228 13.87 7.96 22.65
N ARG A 229 14.22 8.08 23.93
CA ARG A 229 13.65 9.08 24.84
C ARG A 229 14.23 10.46 24.53
N ALA A 230 13.47 11.34 23.86
CA ALA A 230 13.58 12.80 24.01
C ALA A 230 12.39 13.58 23.40
N GLY A 231 11.54 14.10 24.29
CA GLY A 231 11.01 15.48 24.19
C GLY A 231 9.76 15.76 23.34
N GLY A 232 8.63 15.91 24.03
CA GLY A 232 7.89 17.18 24.11
C GLY A 232 6.82 17.47 23.04
N ALA A 233 5.56 17.51 23.52
CA ALA A 233 4.38 18.03 22.84
C ALA A 233 4.65 19.36 22.10
N GLY A 234 4.37 19.37 20.79
CA GLY A 234 4.62 20.53 19.90
C GLY A 234 5.09 20.17 18.48
N ARG A 235 5.27 18.89 18.16
CA ARG A 235 5.88 18.45 16.89
C ARG A 235 4.95 18.40 15.68
N ILE A 236 3.63 18.29 15.82
CA ILE A 236 2.70 18.09 14.68
C ILE A 236 2.67 19.30 13.75
N GLY A 237 2.54 20.52 14.31
CA GLY A 237 2.58 21.76 13.53
C GLY A 237 3.95 22.01 12.88
N SER A 238 5.01 21.35 13.36
CA SER A 238 6.35 21.40 12.78
C SER A 238 6.60 20.29 11.75
N ARG A 239 6.01 19.09 11.94
CA ARG A 239 6.05 17.96 11.00
C ARG A 239 5.21 18.22 9.76
N LYS A 240 3.95 18.68 9.89
CA LYS A 240 3.10 19.06 8.74
C LYS A 240 3.74 20.16 7.89
N ARG A 241 4.38 21.16 8.52
CA ARG A 241 5.11 22.25 7.82
C ARG A 241 6.33 21.80 7.02
N GLN A 242 6.97 20.68 7.37
CA GLN A 242 8.10 20.12 6.61
C GLN A 242 7.65 19.17 5.49
N ARG A 243 6.33 18.94 5.37
CA ARG A 243 5.72 17.91 4.50
C ARG A 243 4.72 18.46 3.50
N GLU A 244 4.49 19.78 3.50
CA GLU A 244 3.66 20.46 2.49
C GLU A 244 4.25 20.23 1.09
N VAL A 245 3.39 19.97 0.12
CA VAL A 245 3.77 19.71 -1.27
C VAL A 245 4.51 20.93 -1.84
N PRO A 246 5.78 20.78 -2.28
CA PRO A 246 6.50 21.88 -2.90
C PRO A 246 5.85 22.30 -4.22
N GLU A 247 5.94 23.59 -4.54
CA GLU A 247 5.35 24.16 -5.76
C GLU A 247 5.91 23.46 -7.01
N GLY A 248 5.04 22.74 -7.74
CA GLY A 248 5.38 21.99 -8.95
C GLY A 248 5.56 20.48 -8.81
N ALA A 249 5.33 19.89 -7.63
CA ALA A 249 5.17 18.44 -7.51
C ALA A 249 3.73 18.04 -7.90
N GLU A 250 3.60 17.12 -8.86
CA GLU A 250 2.32 16.59 -9.35
C GLU A 250 2.28 15.08 -9.13
N ILE A 251 1.16 14.55 -8.65
CA ILE A 251 0.97 13.10 -8.50
C ILE A 251 0.78 12.50 -9.90
N ILE A 252 1.67 11.58 -10.30
CA ILE A 252 1.49 10.82 -11.53
C ILE A 252 1.49 9.33 -11.20
N PRO A 253 0.30 8.68 -11.10
CA PRO A 253 0.20 7.26 -10.79
C PRO A 253 1.02 6.42 -11.80
N GLY A 254 1.82 5.48 -11.31
CA GLY A 254 2.58 4.55 -12.16
C GLY A 254 3.85 5.08 -12.83
N ARG A 255 4.18 6.37 -12.68
CA ARG A 255 5.37 6.97 -13.32
C ARG A 255 6.62 6.76 -12.47
N ASP A 256 7.63 6.10 -13.03
CA ASP A 256 8.92 5.83 -12.38
C ASP A 256 8.74 5.20 -10.97
N THR A 257 7.72 4.36 -10.79
CA THR A 257 7.38 3.71 -9.52
C THR A 257 8.22 2.47 -9.23
N VAL A 258 9.11 2.02 -10.14
CA VAL A 258 10.06 0.88 -9.95
C VAL A 258 11.34 1.11 -10.75
#